data_AF-A0A351DD83-F1
#
_entry.id   AF-A0A351DD83-F1
#
_cell.length_a   1.000
_cell.length_b   1.000
_cell.length_c   1.000
_cell.angle_alpha   90.00
_cell.angle_beta   90.00
_cell.angle_gamma   90.00
#
_symmetry.space_group_name_H-M   'P 1'
#
loop_
_entity.id
_entity.type
_entity.pdbx_description
1 polymer ?
#
loop_
_entity_poly.entity_id
_entity_poly.type
_entity_poly.pdbx_seq_one_letter_code
_entity_poly.pdbx_strand_id
1 'polypeptide(L)' 'MIDVTLLGTGSPIPDPHRAGPSTLVQAGDENYLVDAG' A
#
# COMPACT_ATOMS: atom_id res chain seq x y z
N MET A 1 13.89 12.34 3.53
CA MET A 1 13.76 11.34 2.44
C MET A 1 12.31 10.90 2.43
N ILE A 2 11.74 10.59 1.28
CA ILE A 2 10.38 10.04 1.17
C ILE A 2 10.54 8.63 0.65
N ASP A 3 10.01 7.66 1.40
CA ASP A 3 10.00 6.25 1.03
C ASP A 3 8.57 5.82 0.69
N VAL A 4 8.44 4.99 -0.35
CA VAL A 4 7.17 4.47 -0.84
C VAL A 4 7.24 2.96 -0.89
N THR A 5 6.37 2.29 -0.14
CA THR A 5 6.24 0.83 -0.14
C THR A 5 4.87 0.45 -0.67
N LEU A 6 4.84 -0.38 -1.72
CA LEU A 6 3.61 -0.99 -2.20
C LEU A 6 3.25 -2.16 -1.29
N LEU A 7 2.19 -2.01 -0.50
CA LEU A 7 1.71 -3.06 0.41
C LEU A 7 0.83 -4.07 -0.30
N GLY A 8 0.04 -3.59 -1.26
CA GLY A 8 -0.82 -4.42 -2.08
C GLY A 8 -1.09 -3.79 -3.44
N THR A 9 -1.22 -4.65 -4.46
CA THR A 9 -1.37 -4.23 -5.86
C THR A 9 -2.53 -4.97 -6.54
N GLY A 10 -3.28 -5.78 -5.80
CA GLY A 10 -4.40 -6.59 -6.29
C GLY A 10 -5.57 -5.72 -6.72
N SER A 11 -5.84 -5.61 -8.03
CA SER A 11 -7.09 -5.01 -8.51
C SER A 11 -7.45 -5.46 -9.93
N PRO A 12 -8.72 -5.82 -10.20
CA PRO A 12 -9.75 -6.17 -9.20
C PRO A 12 -9.25 -7.33 -8.30
N ILE A 13 -9.94 -7.69 -7.21
CA ILE A 13 -9.47 -8.74 -6.27
C ILE A 13 -10.12 -10.11 -6.58
N PRO A 14 -9.58 -10.93 -7.50
CA PRO A 14 -9.95 -12.34 -7.63
C PRO A 14 -8.87 -13.31 -7.12
N ASP A 15 -7.67 -12.83 -6.75
CA ASP A 15 -6.54 -13.66 -6.33
C ASP A 15 -6.37 -13.63 -4.79
N PRO A 16 -6.57 -14.77 -4.09
CA PRO A 16 -6.47 -14.82 -2.63
C PRO A 16 -5.04 -14.61 -2.10
N HIS A 17 -4.02 -14.63 -2.96
CA HIS A 17 -2.63 -14.39 -2.60
C HIS A 17 -2.19 -12.94 -2.86
N ARG A 18 -3.09 -12.07 -3.31
CA ARG A 18 -2.80 -10.66 -3.55
C ARG A 18 -3.70 -9.77 -2.70
N ALA A 19 -3.08 -8.99 -1.80
CA ALA A 19 -3.77 -7.90 -1.11
C ALA A 19 -4.27 -6.86 -2.13
N GLY A 20 -5.37 -6.18 -1.81
CA GLY A 20 -5.91 -5.12 -2.65
C GLY A 20 -4.99 -3.90 -2.70
N PRO A 21 -5.40 -2.80 -3.36
CA PRO A 21 -4.52 -1.65 -3.53
C PRO A 21 -4.23 -1.00 -2.17
N SER A 22 -2.94 -0.90 -1.85
CA SER A 22 -2.51 -0.15 -0.66
C SER A 22 -1.04 0.26 -0.77
N THR A 23 -0.75 1.49 -0.36
CA THR A 23 0.60 2.07 -0.38
C THR A 23 0.90 2.72 0.97
N LEU A 24 2.08 2.43 1.51
CA LEU A 24 2.66 3.14 2.66
C LEU A 24 3.60 4.24 2.13
N VAL A 25 3.34 5.47 2.55
CA VAL A 25 4.25 6.60 2.34
C VAL A 25 4.85 6.99 3.69
N GLN A 26 6.18 6.99 3.77
CA GLN A 26 6.92 7.37 4.96
C GLN A 26 7.66 8.69 4.71
N ALA A 27 7.42 9.69 5.55
CA ALA A 27 7.98 11.03 5.42
C ALA A 27 8.52 11.52 6.76
N GLY A 28 9.78 11.17 7.04
CA GLY A 28 10.37 11.38 8.37
C GLY A 28 9.77 10.37 9.36
N ASP A 29 9.23 10.87 10.47
CA ASP A 29 8.62 10.03 11.52
C ASP A 29 7.14 9.73 11.27
N GLU A 30 6.56 10.31 10.20
CA GLU A 30 5.15 10.17 9.86
C GLU A 30 4.93 9.02 8.87
N ASN A 31 3.87 8.26 9.11
CA ASN A 31 3.42 7.16 8.24
C ASN A 31 2.02 7.46 7.72
N TYR A 32 1.86 7.47 6.39
CA TYR A 32 0.59 7.66 5.72
C TYR A 32 0.20 6.39 4.97
N LEU A 33 -0.97 5.84 5.28
CA LEU A 33 -1.57 4.75 4.54
C LEU A 33 -2.51 5.32 3.47
N VAL A 34 -2.23 5.03 2.21
CA VAL A 34 -3.08 5.41 1.08
C VAL A 34 -3.78 4.16 0.56
N ASP A 35 -5.11 4.18 0.66
CA ASP A 35 -6.00 3.03 0.42
C ASP A 35 -5.79 1.86 1.41
N ALA A 36 -6.79 0.99 1.52
CA ALA A 36 -6.82 -0.13 2.45
C ALA A 36 -7.61 -1.32 1.86
N GLY A 37 -7.33 -1.63 0.59
CA GLY A 37 -7.93 -2.74 -0.15
C GLY A 37 -7.29 -4.10 0.13
#